data_AF-A0A967G0J2-F1
#
_entry.id   AF-A0A967G0J2-F1
#
_cell.length_a   1.000
_cell.length_b   1.000
_cell.length_c   1.000
_cell.angle_alpha   90.00
_cell.angle_beta   90.00
_cell.angle_gamma   90.00
#
_symmetry.space_group_name_H-M   'P 1'
#
loop_
_entity.id
_entity.type
_entity.pdbx_description
1 polymer ?
#
loop_
_entity_poly.entity_id
_entity_poly.type
_entity_poly.pdbx_seq_one_letter_code
_entity_poly.pdbx_strand_id
1 'polypeptide(L)' 'RAYLENLLPLATLVTPNRWEAELLTGKSIASLEDMVSAARHLADTGVENVL' A
#
# COMPACT_ATOMS: atom_id res chain seq x y z
N ARG A 1 -2.12 -5.72 10.93
CA ARG A 1 -0.66 -5.91 10.91
C ARG A 1 -0.24 -7.15 10.12
N ALA A 2 -0.90 -8.31 10.29
CA ALA A 2 -0.55 -9.54 9.57
C ALA A 2 -0.33 -9.37 8.05
N TYR A 3 -1.13 -8.55 7.35
CA TYR A 3 -0.91 -8.24 5.93
C TYR A 3 0.43 -7.55 5.67
N LEU A 4 0.71 -6.44 6.36
CA LEU A 4 1.93 -5.64 6.17
C LEU A 4 3.20 -6.39 6.57
N GLU A 5 3.12 -7.24 7.61
CA GLU A 5 4.29 -7.91 8.17
C GLU A 5 4.55 -9.29 7.56
N ASN A 6 3.50 -10.01 7.10
CA ASN A 6 3.63 -11.40 6.65
C ASN A 6 3.30 -11.61 5.17
N LEU A 7 2.44 -10.78 4.57
CA LEU A 7 1.99 -11.00 3.19
C LEU A 7 2.66 -10.05 2.20
N LEU A 8 2.55 -8.74 2.42
CA LEU A 8 3.08 -7.73 1.49
C LEU A 8 4.58 -7.90 1.20
N PRO A 9 5.46 -8.25 2.16
CA PRO A 9 6.88 -8.49 1.87
C PRO A 9 7.14 -9.66 0.91
N LEU A 10 6.15 -10.53 0.69
CA LEU A 10 6.25 -11.70 -0.19
C LEU A 10 5.52 -11.49 -1.52
N ALA A 11 4.80 -10.38 -1.67
CA ALA A 11 3.99 -10.12 -2.85
C ALA A 11 4.84 -9.47 -3.96
N THR A 12 4.67 -9.93 -5.20
CA THR A 12 5.23 -9.24 -6.38
C THR A 12 4.34 -8.06 -6.81
N LEU A 13 3.04 -8.13 -6.54
CA LEU A 13 2.07 -7.11 -6.90
C LEU A 13 0.99 -7.02 -5.83
N VAL A 14 0.65 -5.79 -5.42
CA VAL A 14 -0.54 -5.49 -4.63
C VAL A 14 -1.38 -4.45 -5.37
N THR A 15 -2.70 -4.60 -5.35
CA THR A 15 -3.63 -3.77 -6.13
C THR A 15 -4.70 -3.11 -5.25
N PRO A 16 -4.30 -2.31 -4.24
CA PRO A 16 -5.25 -1.80 -3.28
C PRO A 16 -6.16 -0.77 -3.93
N ASN A 17 -7.46 -0.85 -3.66
CA ASN A 17 -8.32 0.31 -3.88
C ASN A 17 -8.01 1.43 -2.86
N ARG A 18 -8.64 2.60 -3.01
CA ARG A 18 -8.43 3.75 -2.10
C ARG A 18 -8.65 3.38 -0.63
N TRP A 19 -9.75 2.72 -0.30
CA TRP A 19 -10.09 2.40 1.08
C TRP A 19 -9.11 1.39 1.70
N GLU A 20 -8.67 0.39 0.92
CA GLU A 20 -7.64 -0.55 1.35
C GLU A 20 -6.29 0.15 1.58
N ALA A 21 -5.91 1.06 0.68
CA ALA A 21 -4.68 1.84 0.82
C ALA A 21 -4.72 2.73 2.07
N GLU A 22 -5.87 3.37 2.36
CA GLU A 22 -6.06 4.15 3.58
C GLU A 22 -5.93 3.27 4.85
N LEU A 23 -6.56 2.10 4.84
CA LEU A 23 -6.50 1.15 5.96
C LEU A 23 -5.10 0.59 6.20
N LEU A 24 -4.40 0.22 5.13
CA LEU A 24 -3.05 -0.37 5.19
C LEU A 24 -2.00 0.66 5.58
N THR A 25 -2.12 1.90 5.10
CA THR A 25 -1.13 2.96 5.37
C THR A 25 -1.45 3.81 6.59
N GLY A 26 -2.70 3.78 7.09
CA GLY A 26 -3.17 4.64 8.18
C GLY A 26 -3.27 6.12 7.80
N LYS A 27 -3.33 6.43 6.50
CA LYS A 27 -3.37 7.79 5.95
C LYS A 27 -4.63 7.99 5.14
N SER A 28 -5.29 9.14 5.27
CA SER A 28 -6.39 9.51 4.35
C SER A 28 -5.85 9.87 2.97
N ILE A 29 -6.61 9.54 1.92
CA ILE A 29 -6.24 9.77 0.52
C ILE A 29 -7.34 10.56 -0.15
N ALA A 30 -7.12 11.87 -0.33
CA ALA A 30 -8.07 12.77 -0.98
C ALA A 30 -7.64 13.19 -2.40
N SER A 31 -6.37 13.00 -2.73
CA SER A 31 -5.76 13.40 -4.01
C SER A 31 -5.03 12.25 -4.71
N LEU A 32 -4.53 12.52 -5.92
CA LEU A 32 -3.68 11.58 -6.63
C LEU A 32 -2.29 11.52 -5.99
N GLU A 33 -1.78 12.64 -5.51
CA GLU A 33 -0.51 12.76 -4.80
C GLU A 33 -0.51 11.92 -3.51
N ASP A 34 -1.62 11.94 -2.77
CA ASP A 34 -1.79 11.07 -1.59
C ASP A 34 -1.73 9.60 -1.98
N MET A 35 -2.35 9.22 -3.10
CA MET A 35 -2.35 7.84 -3.60
C MET A 35 -0.94 7.40 -3.98
N VAL A 36 -0.17 8.27 -4.66
CA VAL A 36 1.23 8.01 -5.00
C VAL A 36 2.08 7.86 -3.73
N SER A 37 1.85 8.68 -2.71
CA SER A 37 2.52 8.55 -1.41
C SER A 37 2.14 7.26 -0.69
N ALA A 38 0.87 6.85 -0.74
CA ALA A 38 0.40 5.59 -0.17
C ALA A 38 1.03 4.39 -0.88
N ALA A 39 1.06 4.39 -2.21
CA ALA A 39 1.70 3.34 -3.01
C ALA A 39 3.20 3.21 -2.70
N ARG A 40 3.93 4.33 -2.55
CA ARG A 40 5.35 4.31 -2.13
C ARG A 40 5.52 3.70 -0.75
N HIS A 41 4.68 4.09 0.22
CA HIS A 41 4.73 3.53 1.56
C HIS A 41 4.44 2.02 1.58
N LEU A 42 3.55 1.54 0.71
CA LEU A 42 3.32 0.10 0.55
C LEU A 42 4.51 -0.60 -0.09
N ALA A 43 5.14 -0.01 -1.11
CA ALA A 43 6.36 -0.54 -1.73
C ALA A 43 7.50 -0.74 -0.71
N ASP A 44 7.62 0.16 0.28
CA ASP A 44 8.62 0.06 1.35
C ASP A 44 8.45 -1.20 2.25
N THR A 45 7.30 -1.88 2.16
CA THR A 45 7.08 -3.16 2.87
C THR A 45 7.74 -4.36 2.18
N GLY A 46 8.31 -4.18 0.98
CA GLY A 46 9.00 -5.23 0.21
C GLY A 46 8.23 -5.75 -0.99
N VAL A 47 7.01 -5.24 -1.23
CA VAL A 47 6.27 -5.54 -2.47
C VAL A 47 6.94 -4.87 -3.68
N GLU A 48 7.09 -5.60 -4.78
CA GLU A 48 7.77 -5.06 -5.96
C GLU A 48 6.94 -4.01 -6.71
N ASN A 49 5.62 -4.20 -6.80
CA ASN A 49 4.73 -3.34 -7.57
C ASN A 49 3.43 -3.04 -6.83
N VAL A 50 2.94 -1.82 -6.98
CA VAL A 50 1.63 -1.38 -6.49
C VAL A 50 0.84 -0.83 -7.66
N LEU A 51 -0.38 -1.34 -7.89
CA LEU A 51 -1.29 -0.92 -8.97
C LEU A 51 -2.54 -0.23 -8.41
#